data_AF-A0A8X6RD21-F1
#
_entry.id   AF-A0A8X6RD21-F1
#
_cell.length_a   1.000
_cell.length_b   1.000
_cell.length_c   1.000
_cell.angle_alpha   90.00
_cell.angle_beta   90.00
_cell.angle_gamma   90.00
#
_symmetry.space_group_name_H-M   'P 1'
#
loop_
_entity.id
_entity.type
_entity.pdbx_description
1 polymer ?
#
loop_
_entity_poly.entity_id
_entity_poly.type
_entity_poly.pdbx_seq_one_letter_code
_entity_poly.pdbx_strand_id
1 'polypeptide(L)'
;MTCIESKQILEDASMDLRKWRTNSSELNQRLKNLNFEVDEHKESLNTLIASNVLGVGWNEKSDTFYFDSSDLGTFLSKRIHTKRYLLQAAGRLFDPVGFIGLYTIRIKCLIQEIWCLGLDWDDKLPKQLEVSWNK
;
A
#
# COMPACT_ATOMS: atom_id res chain seq x y z
N MET A 1 -24.59 -4.58 0.87
CA MET A 1 -24.63 -3.12 1.02
C MET A 1 -24.40 -2.50 -0.34
N THR A 2 -25.38 -1.79 -0.88
CA THR A 2 -25.28 -1.12 -2.19
C THR A 2 -24.65 0.27 -2.04
N CYS A 3 -24.13 0.86 -3.13
CA CYS A 3 -23.53 2.20 -3.09
C CYS A 3 -24.51 3.29 -2.60
N ILE A 4 -25.81 3.07 -2.80
CA ILE A 4 -26.89 3.97 -2.37
C ILE A 4 -27.10 3.85 -0.85
N GLU A 5 -27.15 2.63 -0.32
CA GLU A 5 -27.24 2.40 1.12
C GLU A 5 -26.04 3.00 1.85
N SER A 6 -24.82 2.85 1.31
CA SER A 6 -23.62 3.45 1.90
C SER A 6 -23.66 4.98 1.92
N LYS A 7 -24.20 5.62 0.87
CA LYS A 7 -24.39 7.08 0.83
C LYS A 7 -25.38 7.53 1.90
N GLN A 8 -26.53 6.87 2.00
CA GLN A 8 -27.55 7.20 3.01
C GLN A 8 -27.02 7.09 4.44
N ILE A 9 -26.33 5.99 4.77
CA ILE A 9 -25.79 5.77 6.12
C ILE A 9 -24.80 6.89 6.52
N LEU A 10 -23.96 7.32 5.59
CA LEU A 10 -22.98 8.37 5.86
C LEU A 10 -23.63 9.76 5.89
N GLU A 11 -24.63 10.02 5.04
CA GLU A 11 -25.45 11.23 5.11
C GLU A 11 -26.17 11.34 6.47
N ASP A 12 -26.75 10.25 6.97
CA ASP A 12 -27.39 10.19 8.30
C ASP A 12 -26.38 10.52 9.43
N ALA A 13 -25.10 10.19 9.22
CA ALA A 13 -24.00 10.53 10.11
C ALA A 13 -23.41 11.94 9.87
N SER A 14 -24.02 12.76 9.00
CA SER A 14 -23.49 14.06 8.55
C SER A 14 -22.09 13.98 7.93
N MET A 15 -21.79 12.88 7.24
CA MET A 15 -20.54 12.62 6.53
C MET A 15 -20.79 12.53 5.03
N ASP A 16 -20.21 13.47 4.27
CA ASP A 16 -20.27 13.41 2.81
C ASP A 16 -19.32 12.36 2.27
N LEU A 17 -19.88 11.38 1.55
CA LEU A 17 -19.10 10.34 0.90
C LEU A 17 -18.53 10.84 -0.43
N ARG A 18 -17.21 10.92 -0.52
CA ARG A 18 -16.47 11.53 -1.63
C ARG A 18 -15.50 10.54 -2.28
N LYS A 19 -15.02 10.88 -3.48
CA LYS A 19 -14.00 10.14 -4.24
C LYS A 19 -14.41 8.72 -4.62
N TRP A 20 -15.64 8.56 -5.09
CA TRP A 20 -16.06 7.29 -5.69
C TRP A 20 -15.29 7.01 -6.97
N ARG A 21 -14.94 5.73 -7.18
CA ARG A 21 -14.22 5.26 -8.36
C ARG A 21 -14.73 3.89 -8.79
N THR A 22 -14.69 3.61 -10.09
CA THR A 22 -15.18 2.35 -10.66
C THR A 22 -14.56 2.08 -12.03
N ASN A 23 -14.15 0.83 -12.23
CA ASN A 23 -13.70 0.33 -13.52
C ASN A 23 -14.82 0.22 -14.58
N SER A 24 -16.09 0.36 -14.20
CA SER A 24 -17.24 0.27 -15.11
C SER A 24 -17.69 1.65 -15.57
N SER A 25 -17.63 1.89 -16.89
CA SER A 25 -18.10 3.13 -17.50
C SER A 25 -19.60 3.35 -17.32
N GLU A 26 -20.41 2.28 -17.38
CA GLU A 26 -21.86 2.32 -17.13
C GLU A 26 -22.16 2.73 -15.69
N LEU A 27 -21.46 2.13 -14.72
CA LEU A 27 -21.65 2.47 -13.31
C LEU A 27 -21.19 3.90 -13.02
N ASN A 28 -20.09 4.34 -13.63
CA ASN A 28 -19.59 5.70 -13.49
C ASN A 28 -20.63 6.74 -13.96
N GLN A 29 -21.23 6.52 -15.14
CA GLN A 29 -22.32 7.38 -15.63
C GLN A 29 -23.53 7.36 -14.68
N ARG A 30 -23.91 6.18 -14.18
CA ARG A 30 -25.02 6.05 -13.23
C ARG A 30 -24.74 6.79 -11.92
N LEU A 31 -23.52 6.74 -11.40
CA LEU A 31 -23.12 7.45 -10.18
C LEU A 31 -23.15 8.97 -10.38
N LYS A 32 -22.67 9.47 -11.53
CA LYS A 32 -22.79 10.90 -11.89
C LYS A 32 -24.25 11.35 -11.95
N ASN A 33 -25.12 10.55 -12.53
CA ASN A 33 -26.56 10.84 -12.59
C ASN A 33 -27.22 10.87 -11.19
N LEU A 34 -26.66 10.14 -10.22
CA LEU A 34 -27.11 10.10 -8.83
C LEU A 34 -26.44 11.17 -7.94
N ASN A 35 -25.80 12.18 -8.54
CA ASN A 35 -25.08 13.26 -7.86
C ASN A 35 -24.02 12.73 -6.89
N PHE A 36 -23.32 11.64 -7.23
CA PHE A 36 -22.11 11.25 -6.52
C PHE A 36 -20.92 12.07 -7.03
N GLU A 37 -20.06 12.51 -6.11
CA GLU A 37 -18.76 13.07 -6.47
C GLU A 37 -17.83 11.93 -6.95
N VAL A 38 -17.77 11.76 -8.27
CA VAL A 38 -16.83 10.83 -8.92
C VAL A 38 -15.53 11.55 -9.23
N ASP A 39 -14.42 10.95 -8.81
CA ASP A 39 -13.08 11.50 -9.01
C ASP A 39 -12.50 11.04 -10.35
N GLU A 40 -12.58 11.89 -11.38
CA GLU A 40 -11.97 11.65 -12.69
C GLU A 40 -10.51 12.12 -12.69
N HIS A 41 -9.56 11.18 -12.75
CA HIS A 41 -8.16 11.57 -12.84
C HIS A 41 -7.86 12.26 -14.17
N LYS A 42 -7.47 13.54 -14.11
CA LYS A 42 -6.63 14.17 -15.14
C LYS A 42 -5.28 13.46 -15.15
N GLU A 43 -4.88 13.05 -16.34
CA GLU A 43 -3.66 12.32 -16.66
C GLU A 43 -2.41 13.22 -16.48
N SER A 44 -2.15 13.70 -15.26
CA SER A 44 -0.99 14.52 -14.94
C SER A 44 0.20 13.65 -14.53
N LEU A 45 0.85 13.02 -15.52
CA LEU A 45 2.25 12.60 -15.68
C LEU A 45 3.12 12.08 -14.50
N ASN A 46 2.62 11.96 -13.28
CA ASN A 46 3.28 11.35 -12.10
C ASN A 46 2.32 10.40 -11.35
N THR A 47 1.25 9.97 -12.01
CA THR A 47 0.03 9.37 -11.45
C THR A 47 0.11 7.85 -11.22
N LEU A 48 1.18 7.34 -10.61
CA LEU A 48 1.14 5.99 -10.00
C LEU A 48 0.67 6.03 -8.54
N ILE A 49 0.63 7.21 -7.91
CA ILE A 49 0.25 7.34 -6.49
C ILE A 49 -1.25 7.57 -6.31
N ALA A 50 -1.94 7.98 -7.37
CA ALA A 50 -3.22 8.64 -7.21
C ALA A 50 -4.43 7.69 -7.09
N SER A 51 -4.21 6.39 -7.13
CA SER A 51 -5.24 5.35 -7.00
C SER A 51 -4.84 4.27 -5.99
N ASN A 52 -4.27 4.67 -4.87
CA ASN A 52 -4.02 3.74 -3.77
C ASN A 52 -5.34 3.37 -3.07
N VAL A 53 -5.64 2.08 -3.02
CA VAL A 53 -6.75 1.49 -2.26
C VAL A 53 -6.14 0.61 -1.19
N LEU A 54 -6.48 0.87 0.08
CA LEU A 54 -5.87 0.19 1.23
C LEU A 54 -4.32 0.26 1.22
N GLY A 55 -3.72 1.31 0.68
CA GLY A 55 -2.25 1.45 0.59
C GLY A 55 -1.58 0.64 -0.51
N VAL A 56 -2.34 -0.02 -1.39
CA VAL A 56 -1.85 -0.73 -2.59
C VAL A 56 -2.30 0.04 -3.84
N GLY A 57 -1.44 0.14 -4.85
CA GLY A 57 -1.81 0.78 -6.10
C GLY A 57 -2.90 0.00 -6.83
N TRP A 58 -3.92 0.69 -7.34
CA TRP A 58 -4.98 0.07 -8.15
C TRP A 58 -5.06 0.73 -9.52
N ASN A 59 -5.03 -0.08 -10.57
CA ASN A 59 -5.29 0.36 -11.93
C ASN A 59 -6.78 0.16 -12.23
N GLU A 60 -7.53 1.27 -12.27
CA GLU A 60 -8.97 1.26 -12.52
C GLU A 60 -9.33 0.68 -13.89
N LYS A 61 -8.52 0.89 -14.93
CA LYS A 61 -8.84 0.43 -16.29
C LYS A 61 -8.68 -1.09 -16.43
N SER A 62 -7.63 -1.64 -15.85
CA SER A 62 -7.33 -3.08 -15.94
C SER A 62 -7.85 -3.89 -14.75
N ASP A 63 -8.46 -3.22 -13.76
CA ASP A 63 -8.89 -3.77 -12.48
C ASP A 63 -7.79 -4.61 -11.80
N THR A 64 -6.58 -4.04 -11.73
CA THR A 64 -5.41 -4.77 -11.23
C THR A 64 -4.74 -4.01 -10.11
N PHE A 65 -4.44 -4.72 -9.02
CA PHE A 65 -3.58 -4.19 -7.96
C PHE A 65 -2.11 -4.31 -8.34
N TYR A 66 -1.32 -3.31 -7.99
CA TYR A 66 0.12 -3.31 -8.18
C TYR A 66 0.85 -2.77 -6.95
N PHE A 67 2.08 -3.25 -6.79
CA PHE A 67 3.00 -2.80 -5.75
C PHE A 67 4.14 -2.07 -6.45
N ASP A 68 4.28 -0.77 -6.16
CA ASP A 68 5.41 0.00 -6.66
C ASP A 68 6.66 -0.30 -5.82
N SER A 69 7.56 -1.11 -6.37
CA SER A 69 8.84 -1.45 -5.74
C SER A 69 9.99 -0.55 -6.17
N SER A 70 9.74 0.50 -6.96
CA SER A 70 10.81 1.37 -7.48
C SER A 70 11.55 2.10 -6.35
N ASP A 71 10.83 2.69 -5.41
CA ASP A 71 11.42 3.34 -4.21
C ASP A 71 12.17 2.33 -3.34
N LEU A 72 11.68 1.09 -3.25
CA LEU A 72 12.34 0.04 -2.46
C LEU A 72 13.72 -0.30 -3.03
N GLY A 73 13.84 -0.46 -4.36
CA GLY A 73 15.13 -0.72 -5.00
C GLY A 73 16.14 0.40 -4.77
N THR A 74 15.71 1.65 -4.95
CA THR A 74 16.55 2.83 -4.67
C THR A 74 16.91 2.94 -3.20
N PHE A 75 15.98 2.67 -2.29
CA PHE A 75 16.24 2.66 -0.86
C PHE A 75 17.32 1.63 -0.52
N LEU A 76 17.15 0.37 -0.94
CA LEU A 76 18.05 -0.76 -0.67
C LEU A 76 19.47 -0.55 -1.22
N SER A 77 19.62 0.24 -2.28
CA SER A 77 20.94 0.56 -2.88
C SER A 77 21.92 1.22 -1.91
N LYS A 78 21.43 1.85 -0.83
CA LYS A 78 22.27 2.48 0.20
C LYS A 78 23.07 1.48 1.04
N ARG A 79 22.72 0.18 1.00
CA ARG A 79 23.41 -0.93 1.70
C ARG A 79 23.75 -0.63 3.17
N ILE A 80 22.82 -0.01 3.88
CA ILE A 80 22.94 0.21 5.32
C ILE A 80 22.44 -1.05 6.04
N HIS A 81 23.19 -1.51 7.03
CA HIS A 81 22.90 -2.75 7.74
C HIS A 81 22.59 -2.48 9.23
N THR A 82 21.63 -1.59 9.49
CA THR A 82 21.14 -1.31 10.85
C THR A 82 19.71 -1.81 11.04
N LYS A 83 19.32 -2.07 12.30
CA LYS A 83 17.94 -2.43 12.65
C LYS A 83 16.92 -1.42 12.10
N ARG A 84 17.17 -0.11 12.29
CA ARG A 84 16.31 0.98 11.80
C ARG A 84 16.15 0.92 10.28
N TYR A 85 17.24 0.72 9.56
CA TYR A 85 17.20 0.70 8.10
C TYR A 85 16.41 -0.51 7.57
N LEU A 86 16.61 -1.69 8.15
CA LEU A 86 15.88 -2.89 7.75
C LEU A 86 14.38 -2.77 8.04
N LEU A 87 14.02 -2.24 9.20
CA LEU A 87 12.61 -1.98 9.54
C LEU A 87 11.98 -0.94 8.60
N GLN A 88 12.73 0.09 8.19
CA GLN A 88 12.28 1.05 7.19
C GLN A 88 12.12 0.43 5.80
N ALA A 89 12.97 -0.51 5.41
CA ALA A 89 12.80 -1.27 4.16
C ALA A 89 11.55 -2.16 4.23
N ALA A 90 11.37 -2.88 5.33
CA ALA A 90 10.22 -3.74 5.53
C ALA A 90 8.89 -2.98 5.55
N GLY A 91 8.85 -1.80 6.18
CA GLY A 91 7.66 -0.95 6.22
C GLY A 91 7.21 -0.42 4.85
N ARG A 92 8.11 -0.37 3.87
CA ARG A 92 7.76 -0.02 2.48
C ARG A 92 7.03 -1.16 1.76
N LEU A 93 7.25 -2.40 2.18
CA LEU A 93 6.55 -3.58 1.66
C LEU A 93 5.33 -3.91 2.52
N PHE A 94 4.50 -2.90 2.78
CA PHE A 94 3.28 -3.06 3.56
C PHE A 94 2.21 -3.75 2.72
N ASP A 95 1.63 -4.82 3.27
CA ASP A 95 0.59 -5.62 2.64
C ASP A 95 -0.56 -5.84 3.63
N PRO A 96 -1.55 -4.93 3.64
CA PRO A 96 -2.63 -4.97 4.62
C PRO A 96 -3.61 -6.12 4.40
N VAL A 97 -3.71 -6.63 3.18
CA VAL A 97 -4.70 -7.65 2.79
C VAL A 97 -4.06 -9.03 2.62
N GLY A 98 -2.73 -9.12 2.50
CA GLY A 98 -2.00 -10.38 2.38
C GLY A 98 -1.72 -10.83 0.93
N PHE A 99 -1.87 -9.95 -0.06
CA PHE A 99 -1.65 -10.25 -1.48
C PHE A 99 -0.23 -10.79 -1.77
N ILE A 100 0.77 -10.31 -1.04
CA ILE A 100 2.18 -10.70 -1.15
C ILE A 100 2.67 -11.38 0.14
N GLY A 101 1.77 -12.06 0.84
CA GLY A 101 2.03 -12.75 2.11
C GLY A 101 3.24 -13.70 2.07
N LEU A 102 3.43 -14.44 0.98
CA LEU A 102 4.57 -15.35 0.79
C LEU A 102 5.92 -14.64 0.72
N TYR A 103 5.94 -13.38 0.32
CA TYR A 103 7.14 -12.55 0.29
C TYR A 103 7.34 -11.86 1.64
N THR A 104 6.26 -11.32 2.22
CA THR A 104 6.32 -10.60 3.50
C THR A 104 6.59 -11.51 4.69
N ILE A 105 6.25 -12.80 4.64
CA ILE A 105 6.52 -13.74 5.74
C ILE A 105 8.02 -13.86 6.05
N ARG A 106 8.88 -13.89 5.03
CA ARG A 106 10.35 -13.96 5.22
C ARG A 106 10.86 -12.73 5.96
N ILE A 107 10.35 -11.56 5.58
CA ILE A 107 10.68 -10.28 6.21
C ILE A 107 10.17 -10.27 7.65
N LYS A 108 8.95 -10.75 7.91
CA LYS A 108 8.38 -10.84 9.26
C LYS A 108 9.21 -11.77 10.17
N CYS A 109 9.66 -12.92 9.67
CA CYS A 109 10.56 -13.80 10.42
C CYS A 109 11.88 -13.08 10.76
N LEU A 110 12.49 -12.39 9.79
CA LEU A 110 13.71 -11.63 10.01
C LEU A 110 13.54 -10.52 11.05
N ILE A 111 12.42 -9.80 10.99
CA ILE A 111 12.06 -8.80 11.99
C ILE A 111 11.97 -9.44 13.37
N GLN A 112 11.29 -10.58 13.48
CA GLN A 112 11.17 -11.32 14.75
C GLN A 112 12.54 -11.70 15.32
N GLU A 113 13.45 -12.22 14.49
CA GLU A 113 14.83 -12.54 14.90
C GLU A 113 15.58 -11.30 15.42
N ILE A 114 15.46 -10.17 14.73
CA ILE A 114 16.07 -8.89 15.16
C ILE A 114 15.52 -8.44 16.52
N TRP A 115 14.23 -8.62 16.78
CA TRP A 115 13.62 -8.28 18.07
C TRP A 115 14.12 -9.21 19.18
N CYS A 116 14.25 -10.50 18.92
CA CYS A 116 14.78 -11.47 19.89
C CYS A 116 16.23 -11.17 20.30
N LEU A 117 17.01 -10.52 19.44
CA LEU A 117 18.40 -10.13 19.72
C LEU A 117 18.53 -8.88 20.59
N GLY A 118 17.45 -8.15 20.85
CA GLY A 118 17.47 -6.97 21.72
C GLY A 118 18.30 -5.79 21.18
N LEU A 119 18.53 -5.72 19.87
CA LEU A 119 19.30 -4.64 19.24
C LEU A 119 18.62 -3.27 19.38
N ASP A 120 19.40 -2.23 19.57
CA ASP A 120 18.96 -0.84 19.45
C ASP A 120 18.76 -0.44 17.98
N TRP A 121 18.08 0.69 17.77
CA TRP A 121 17.70 1.14 16.43
C TRP A 121 18.89 1.32 15.47
N ASP A 122 19.99 1.87 15.96
CA ASP A 122 21.18 2.16 15.14
C ASP A 122 22.25 1.07 15.21
N ASP A 123 21.98 -0.03 15.91
CA ASP A 123 22.89 -1.16 15.98
C ASP A 123 23.03 -1.84 14.63
N LYS A 124 24.26 -2.27 14.36
CA LYS A 124 24.57 -3.09 13.19
C LYS A 124 23.95 -4.47 13.33
N LEU A 125 23.45 -4.99 12.21
CA LEU A 125 22.95 -6.35 12.15
C LEU A 125 24.12 -7.34 12.33
N PRO A 126 23.92 -8.42 13.11
CA PRO A 126 24.87 -9.53 13.13
C PRO A 126 25.05 -10.12 11.73
N LYS A 127 26.26 -10.59 11.42
CA LYS A 127 26.60 -11.15 10.10
C LYS A 127 25.62 -12.22 9.60
N GLN A 128 25.07 -13.01 10.52
CA GLN A 128 24.09 -14.05 10.21
C GLN A 128 22.81 -13.46 9.59
N LEU A 129 22.34 -12.32 10.11
CA LEU A 129 21.14 -11.62 9.62
C LEU A 129 21.43 -10.80 8.37
N GLU A 130 22.64 -10.25 8.22
CA GLU A 130 23.07 -9.61 6.97
C GLU A 130 23.03 -10.60 5.79
N VAL A 131 23.42 -11.85 6.00
CA VAL A 131 23.34 -12.90 4.97
C VAL A 131 21.89 -13.23 4.63
N SER A 132 21.01 -13.35 5.63
CA SER A 132 19.57 -13.59 5.40
C SER A 132 18.87 -12.43 4.70
N TRP A 133 19.29 -11.18 4.95
CA TRP A 133 18.73 -9.99 4.30
C TRP A 133 19.16 -9.84 2.83
N ASN A 134 20.40 -10.23 2.50
CA ASN A 134 20.93 -10.12 1.15
C ASN A 134 20.63 -11.33 0.24
N LYS A 135 19.86 -12.31 0.73
CA LYS A 135 19.39 -13.48 -0.04
C LYS A 135 18.07 -13.17 -0.75
#